data_AF-A0A964RRN3-F1
#
_entry.id   AF-A0A964RRN3-F1
#
_cell.length_a   1.000
_cell.length_b   1.000
_cell.length_c   1.000
_cell.angle_alpha   90.00
_cell.angle_beta   90.00
_cell.angle_gamma   90.00
#
_symmetry.space_group_name_H-M   'P 1'
#
loop_
_entity.id
_entity.type
_entity.pdbx_description
1 polymer ?
#
loop_
_entity_poly.entity_id
_entity_poly.type
_entity_poly.pdbx_seq_one_letter_code
_entity_poly.pdbx_strand_id
1 'polypeptide(L)'
;MKKLKPTKIIVNSLLIVLVLVLNPIGANAEWRENSIGWWFTEGNSWSVGWRVVDEKWYYFGQDGYMKTGWLQDSNGKWYYLNSDGSMAHDTTIDGCTIGSDGAWGKSMQSSFDQSTTTENILSNANLNATTISGVTGVKFDDITKIVFSDGRGRNKPVTVEDKQKIREFMEYLNGYDVKKTENPESIGWIYRGIFYINDKEVMDITFVNPIVINRDYFNITKGELDTATIGMFLKSIDPSYDVMVGL
;
A
#
# COMPACT_ATOMS: atom_id res chain seq x y z
N MET A 1 52.24 18.15 73.00
CA MET A 1 51.28 19.28 73.09
C MET A 1 51.04 19.78 71.68
N LYS A 2 49.87 20.02 71.09
CA LYS A 2 48.44 19.90 71.44
C LYS A 2 47.73 19.60 70.10
N LYS A 3 46.66 18.81 70.11
CA LYS A 3 45.75 18.57 68.96
C LYS A 3 45.06 19.87 68.56
N LEU A 4 44.83 20.10 67.26
CA LEU A 4 43.70 20.88 66.73
C LEU A 4 43.23 20.32 65.36
N LYS A 5 41.98 19.87 65.34
CA LYS A 5 41.03 19.80 64.20
C LYS A 5 39.76 20.52 64.71
N PRO A 6 38.72 20.86 63.90
CA PRO A 6 38.57 21.12 62.46
C PRO A 6 37.76 22.42 62.16
N THR A 7 37.56 22.80 60.89
CA THR A 7 36.23 23.26 60.39
C THR A 7 36.16 23.23 58.86
N LYS A 8 35.02 22.75 58.33
CA LYS A 8 34.57 22.90 56.93
C LYS A 8 33.69 24.15 56.81
N ILE A 9 33.66 24.78 55.62
CA ILE A 9 32.59 25.54 54.91
C ILE A 9 33.32 26.40 53.83
N ILE A 10 33.35 26.01 52.54
CA ILE A 10 32.41 26.27 51.43
C ILE A 10 32.59 27.66 50.75
N VAL A 11 33.17 27.62 49.52
CA VAL A 11 32.84 28.35 48.27
C VAL A 11 33.07 29.86 48.20
N ASN A 12 33.89 30.36 47.25
CA ASN A 12 33.42 30.76 45.91
C ASN A 12 34.53 31.41 45.04
N SER A 13 34.36 31.27 43.72
CA SER A 13 35.00 32.06 42.65
C SER A 13 36.27 31.49 42.02
N LEU A 14 36.09 30.47 41.19
CA LEU A 14 36.83 30.40 39.93
C LEU A 14 35.81 30.33 38.79
N LEU A 15 35.65 31.44 38.09
CA LEU A 15 34.81 31.57 36.91
C LEU A 15 35.55 30.90 35.73
N ILE A 16 35.51 29.57 35.63
CA ILE A 16 35.83 28.89 34.38
C ILE A 16 34.53 28.87 33.58
N VAL A 17 34.41 29.82 32.66
CA VAL A 17 33.39 29.77 31.61
C VAL A 17 33.70 28.53 30.79
N LEU A 18 32.91 27.49 31.01
CA LEU A 18 32.84 26.32 30.18
C LEU A 18 32.26 26.73 28.83
N VAL A 19 33.09 27.20 27.91
CA VAL A 19 32.71 27.19 26.49
C VAL A 19 32.89 25.76 26.01
N LEU A 20 31.89 24.91 26.26
CA LEU A 20 31.65 23.79 25.36
C LEU A 20 31.44 24.43 24.00
N VAL A 21 32.45 24.36 23.13
CA VAL A 21 32.26 24.59 21.71
C VAL A 21 31.37 23.45 21.25
N LEU A 22 30.06 23.63 21.43
CA LEU A 22 29.06 22.87 20.71
C LEU A 22 29.26 23.28 19.26
N ASN A 23 30.16 22.59 18.56
CA ASN A 23 29.96 22.46 17.13
C ASN A 23 28.57 21.85 17.01
N PRO A 24 27.55 22.56 16.49
CA PRO A 24 26.34 21.86 16.10
C PRO A 24 26.83 20.76 15.16
N ILE A 25 26.62 19.50 15.53
CA ILE A 25 26.74 18.42 14.55
C ILE A 25 25.69 18.83 13.53
N GLY A 26 26.13 19.41 12.41
CA GLY A 26 25.24 19.65 11.29
C GLY A 26 24.64 18.30 10.99
N ALA A 27 23.36 18.13 11.30
CA ALA A 27 22.66 16.89 11.08
C ALA A 27 22.54 16.75 9.57
N ASN A 28 23.58 16.17 8.97
CA ASN A 28 23.57 15.85 7.56
C ASN A 28 22.56 14.73 7.40
N ALA A 29 21.56 14.99 6.56
CA ALA A 29 20.61 13.99 6.14
C ALA A 29 21.36 12.93 5.34
N GLU A 30 21.14 11.66 5.67
CA GLU A 30 21.84 10.53 5.05
C GLU A 30 20.92 9.32 4.91
N TRP A 31 21.16 8.54 3.86
CA TRP A 31 20.53 7.26 3.66
C TRP A 31 21.03 6.24 4.67
N ARG A 32 20.11 5.43 5.20
CA ARG A 32 20.40 4.27 6.04
C ARG A 32 19.53 3.10 5.62
N GLU A 33 20.01 1.88 5.90
CA GLU A 33 19.33 0.64 5.57
C GLU A 33 19.44 -0.37 6.72
N ASN A 34 18.42 -1.20 6.86
CA ASN A 34 18.42 -2.40 7.70
C ASN A 34 17.62 -3.50 7.00
N SER A 35 17.33 -4.61 7.70
CA SER A 35 16.58 -5.73 7.14
C SER A 35 15.13 -5.43 6.74
N ILE A 36 14.57 -4.31 7.17
CA ILE A 36 13.20 -3.88 6.88
C ILE A 36 13.17 -2.98 5.64
N GLY A 37 14.21 -2.16 5.44
CA GLY A 37 14.38 -1.36 4.24
C GLY A 37 15.20 -0.10 4.46
N TRP A 38 15.05 0.82 3.52
CA TRP A 38 15.78 2.09 3.47
C TRP A 38 15.03 3.20 4.20
N TRP A 39 15.73 4.10 4.88
CA TRP A 39 15.19 5.36 5.39
C TRP A 39 16.18 6.49 5.19
N PHE A 40 15.69 7.74 5.29
CA PHE A 40 16.52 8.93 5.17
C PHE A 40 16.45 9.73 6.47
N THR A 41 17.61 10.03 7.06
CA THR A 41 17.67 10.80 8.31
C THR A 41 17.36 12.27 8.04
N GLU A 42 16.67 12.91 8.98
CA GLU A 42 16.37 14.35 8.93
C GLU A 42 16.54 14.90 10.35
N GLY A 43 17.61 15.66 10.61
CA GLY A 43 17.94 16.09 11.96
C GLY A 43 18.31 14.92 12.87
N ASN A 44 17.65 14.85 14.03
CA ASN A 44 17.74 13.74 14.97
C ASN A 44 16.68 12.65 14.72
N SER A 45 15.96 12.69 13.59
CA SER A 45 14.82 11.83 13.26
C SER A 45 14.97 11.19 11.87
N TRP A 46 13.91 10.54 11.39
CA TRP A 46 13.73 10.05 10.01
C TRP A 46 12.72 10.90 9.24
N SER A 47 12.83 10.83 7.91
CA SER A 47 11.92 11.45 6.96
C SER A 47 10.56 10.75 6.92
N VAL A 48 9.49 11.52 6.74
CA VAL A 48 8.13 11.01 6.54
C VAL A 48 7.43 11.77 5.41
N GLY A 49 6.65 11.07 4.60
CA GLY A 49 6.01 11.60 3.41
C GLY A 49 7.00 11.91 2.29
N TRP A 50 6.60 12.81 1.39
CA TRP A 50 7.40 13.22 0.23
C TRP A 50 8.68 13.97 0.64
N ARG A 51 9.82 13.60 0.07
CA ARG A 51 11.10 14.30 0.21
C ARG A 51 11.86 14.33 -1.10
N VAL A 52 12.62 15.41 -1.30
CA VAL A 52 13.60 15.51 -2.38
C VAL A 52 14.96 15.16 -1.81
N VAL A 53 15.62 14.18 -2.41
CA VAL A 53 17.01 13.79 -2.08
C VAL A 53 17.76 13.68 -3.40
N ASP A 54 18.87 14.40 -3.53
CA ASP A 54 19.69 14.43 -4.75
C ASP A 54 18.84 14.67 -6.02
N GLU A 55 18.00 15.70 -5.97
CA GLU A 55 17.09 16.14 -7.06
C GLU A 55 16.00 15.13 -7.46
N LYS A 56 15.89 13.99 -6.77
CA LYS A 56 14.85 12.99 -6.98
C LYS A 56 13.82 13.02 -5.86
N TRP A 57 12.56 12.76 -6.20
CA TRP A 57 11.48 12.61 -5.22
C TRP A 57 11.42 11.19 -4.68
N TYR A 58 11.22 11.07 -3.37
CA TYR A 58 11.02 9.82 -2.64
C TYR A 58 9.81 9.97 -1.70
N TYR A 59 9.20 8.85 -1.33
CA TYR A 59 8.16 8.84 -0.30
C TYR A 59 8.54 7.90 0.84
N PHE A 60 8.47 8.42 2.06
CA PHE A 60 8.71 7.64 3.27
C PHE A 60 7.39 7.42 4.01
N GLY A 61 7.15 6.19 4.45
CA GLY A 61 6.00 5.89 5.30
C GLY A 61 6.10 6.58 6.66
N GLN A 62 5.02 6.52 7.44
CA GLN A 62 5.03 7.03 8.82
C GLN A 62 6.01 6.24 9.73
N ASP A 63 6.32 5.00 9.33
CA ASP A 63 7.35 4.13 9.89
C ASP A 63 8.78 4.57 9.52
N GLY A 64 8.92 5.57 8.65
CA GLY A 64 10.19 6.11 8.18
C GLY A 64 10.82 5.36 7.02
N TYR A 65 10.25 4.23 6.60
CA TYR A 65 10.81 3.44 5.51
C TYR A 65 10.35 3.96 4.14
N MET A 66 11.31 4.01 3.23
CA MET A 66 11.12 4.37 1.83
C MET A 66 10.14 3.40 1.18
N LYS A 67 9.17 3.95 0.44
CA LYS A 67 8.23 3.17 -0.35
C LYS A 67 8.75 3.00 -1.78
N THR A 68 8.31 1.93 -2.42
CA THR A 68 8.52 1.61 -3.83
C THR A 68 7.18 1.16 -4.42
N GLY A 69 7.08 1.08 -5.75
CA GLY A 69 5.86 0.70 -6.45
C GLY A 69 4.80 1.81 -6.49
N TRP A 70 3.56 1.42 -6.77
CA TRP A 70 2.43 2.33 -6.84
C TRP A 70 2.06 2.88 -5.47
N LEU A 71 1.96 4.20 -5.37
CA LEU A 71 1.63 4.95 -4.17
C LEU A 71 0.45 5.88 -4.44
N GLN A 72 -0.57 5.83 -3.58
CA GLN A 72 -1.59 6.88 -3.52
C GLN A 72 -1.26 7.84 -2.37
N ASP A 73 -1.18 9.14 -2.67
CA ASP A 73 -0.94 10.15 -1.65
C ASP A 73 -2.23 10.49 -0.86
N SER A 74 -2.10 11.34 0.16
CA SER A 74 -3.24 11.80 0.98
C SER A 74 -4.29 12.59 0.20
N ASN A 75 -3.99 13.05 -1.02
CA ASN A 75 -4.89 13.79 -1.89
C ASN A 75 -5.57 12.89 -2.94
N GLY A 76 -5.32 11.58 -2.88
CA GLY A 76 -5.89 10.60 -3.81
C GLY A 76 -5.18 10.54 -5.17
N LYS A 77 -4.05 11.24 -5.35
CA LYS A 77 -3.24 11.16 -6.57
C LYS A 77 -2.36 9.93 -6.53
N TRP A 78 -2.23 9.28 -7.67
CA TRP A 78 -1.37 8.11 -7.84
C TRP A 78 -0.01 8.50 -8.40
N TYR A 79 1.02 7.86 -7.86
CA TYR A 79 2.42 8.01 -8.23
C TYR A 79 3.04 6.63 -8.34
N TYR A 80 4.13 6.53 -9.09
CA TYR A 80 4.93 5.32 -9.12
C TYR A 80 6.32 5.62 -8.60
N LEU A 81 6.79 4.84 -7.63
CA LEU A 81 8.14 4.88 -7.09
C LEU A 81 8.91 3.70 -7.67
N ASN A 82 10.02 3.98 -8.36
CA ASN A 82 10.88 2.96 -8.96
C ASN A 82 11.47 2.02 -7.88
N SER A 83 12.15 0.97 -8.32
CA SER A 83 12.82 0.03 -7.39
C SER A 83 13.90 0.69 -6.54
N ASP A 84 14.51 1.78 -7.03
CA ASP A 84 15.46 2.60 -6.27
C ASP A 84 14.76 3.61 -5.35
N GLY A 85 13.42 3.63 -5.30
CA GLY A 85 12.58 4.53 -4.51
C GLY A 85 12.25 5.86 -5.18
N SER A 86 12.92 6.20 -6.29
CA SER A 86 12.70 7.48 -6.96
C SER A 86 11.34 7.54 -7.65
N MET A 87 10.66 8.68 -7.56
CA MET A 87 9.39 8.90 -8.24
C MET A 87 9.61 8.93 -9.75
N ALA A 88 8.86 8.11 -10.47
CA ALA A 88 8.77 8.17 -11.92
C ALA A 88 8.04 9.45 -12.35
N HIS A 89 8.45 10.02 -13.48
CA HIS A 89 7.78 11.14 -14.15
C HIS A 89 8.06 11.04 -15.66
N ASP A 90 7.24 11.71 -16.47
CA ASP A 90 7.39 11.77 -17.94
C ASP A 90 7.58 10.40 -18.61
N THR A 91 6.86 9.40 -18.12
CA THR A 91 7.03 8.01 -18.55
C THR A 91 5.70 7.26 -18.55
N THR A 92 5.74 5.99 -18.96
CA THR A 92 4.58 5.09 -18.90
C THR A 92 4.97 3.84 -18.13
N ILE A 93 4.23 3.57 -17.06
CA ILE A 93 4.38 2.37 -16.21
C ILE A 93 3.10 1.55 -16.33
N ASP A 94 3.19 0.29 -16.74
CA ASP A 94 2.03 -0.62 -16.88
C ASP A 94 0.86 -0.06 -17.72
N GLY A 95 1.17 0.72 -18.75
CA GLY A 95 0.19 1.39 -19.62
C GLY A 95 -0.41 2.66 -19.03
N CYS A 96 0.03 3.09 -17.85
CA CYS A 96 -0.39 4.33 -17.20
C CYS A 96 0.62 5.44 -17.48
N THR A 97 0.19 6.51 -18.14
CA THR A 97 1.04 7.69 -18.40
C THR A 97 1.21 8.51 -17.14
N ILE A 98 2.46 8.62 -16.69
CA ILE A 98 2.88 9.43 -15.56
C ILE A 98 3.27 10.81 -16.08
N GLY A 99 2.63 11.85 -15.56
CA GLY A 99 2.90 13.23 -15.93
C GLY A 99 4.27 13.72 -15.45
N SER A 100 4.62 14.93 -15.88
CA SER A 100 5.84 15.62 -15.44
C SER A 100 5.86 15.92 -13.93
N ASP A 101 4.68 15.99 -13.30
CA ASP A 101 4.52 16.13 -11.85
C ASP A 101 4.57 14.77 -11.10
N GLY A 102 4.86 13.69 -11.82
CA GLY A 102 4.87 12.32 -11.29
C GLY A 102 3.48 11.75 -11.02
N ALA A 103 2.43 12.55 -11.19
CA ALA A 103 1.07 12.08 -10.99
C ALA A 103 0.59 11.31 -12.21
N TRP A 104 -0.09 10.20 -11.97
CA TRP A 104 -0.82 9.52 -13.02
C TRP A 104 -2.00 10.39 -13.49
N GLY A 105 -1.96 10.77 -14.76
CA GLY A 105 -2.98 11.59 -15.41
C GLY A 105 -3.79 10.75 -16.39
N LYS A 106 -5.10 10.63 -16.15
CA LYS A 106 -6.03 10.07 -17.12
C LYS A 106 -6.01 10.95 -18.38
N SER A 107 -5.53 10.45 -19.51
CA SER A 107 -5.79 11.13 -20.79
C SER A 107 -7.30 11.10 -20.99
N MET A 108 -7.94 12.26 -20.82
CA MET A 108 -9.34 12.43 -21.18
C MET A 108 -9.44 12.36 -22.70
N GLN A 109 -9.75 11.18 -23.23
CA GLN A 109 -10.33 11.06 -24.55
C GLN A 109 -11.78 10.63 -24.40
N SER A 110 -12.63 11.65 -24.26
CA SER A 110 -14.07 11.52 -24.43
C SER A 110 -14.37 11.14 -25.87
N SER A 111 -14.87 9.94 -26.08
CA SER A 111 -15.64 9.60 -27.29
C SER A 111 -16.67 8.57 -26.85
N PHE A 112 -17.82 9.10 -26.46
CA PHE A 112 -19.05 8.36 -26.29
C PHE A 112 -19.48 7.94 -27.70
N ASP A 113 -19.54 6.65 -27.99
CA ASP A 113 -20.38 6.17 -29.10
C ASP A 113 -20.91 4.76 -28.86
N GLN A 114 -22.18 4.62 -29.25
CA GLN A 114 -23.13 3.56 -28.93
C GLN A 114 -22.80 2.20 -29.56
N SER A 115 -23.24 1.15 -28.84
CA SER A 115 -23.86 -0.10 -29.35
C SER A 115 -22.98 -1.04 -30.19
N THR A 116 -22.92 -2.32 -29.81
CA THR A 116 -23.49 -3.47 -30.57
C THR A 116 -23.49 -4.74 -29.69
N THR A 117 -24.45 -5.60 -29.99
CA THR A 117 -25.11 -6.73 -29.31
C THR A 117 -24.35 -8.05 -29.09
N THR A 118 -24.72 -8.70 -27.98
CA THR A 118 -25.12 -10.12 -27.72
C THR A 118 -24.36 -11.32 -28.34
N GLU A 119 -23.79 -12.13 -27.41
CA GLU A 119 -23.61 -13.61 -27.35
C GLU A 119 -22.97 -14.43 -28.50
N ASN A 120 -22.18 -15.43 -28.05
CA ASN A 120 -21.56 -16.57 -28.75
C ASN A 120 -20.28 -16.34 -29.55
N ILE A 121 -19.11 -16.50 -28.90
CA ILE A 121 -18.09 -17.51 -29.28
C ILE A 121 -17.37 -18.00 -28.00
N LEU A 122 -17.87 -19.11 -27.43
CA LEU A 122 -17.02 -20.04 -26.69
C LEU A 122 -16.31 -20.92 -27.72
N SER A 123 -15.04 -20.63 -27.99
CA SER A 123 -13.97 -21.55 -28.42
C SER A 123 -12.89 -20.79 -29.18
N ASN A 124 -11.76 -20.55 -28.52
CA ASN A 124 -10.41 -20.88 -29.02
C ASN A 124 -9.37 -20.11 -28.20
N ALA A 125 -8.44 -20.86 -27.63
CA ALA A 125 -7.40 -20.40 -26.74
C ALA A 125 -6.55 -19.27 -27.34
N ASN A 126 -6.69 -18.07 -26.78
CA ASN A 126 -5.60 -17.14 -26.57
C ASN A 126 -5.97 -16.24 -25.38
N LEU A 127 -5.58 -16.71 -24.20
CA LEU A 127 -5.73 -16.05 -22.91
C LEU A 127 -4.90 -14.75 -22.90
N ASN A 128 -5.52 -13.67 -23.36
CA ASN A 128 -5.06 -12.32 -23.10
C ASN A 128 -5.44 -11.98 -21.66
N ALA A 129 -4.47 -11.57 -20.85
CA ALA A 129 -4.70 -11.06 -19.51
C ALA A 129 -5.91 -10.11 -19.51
N THR A 130 -6.81 -10.29 -18.57
CA THR A 130 -8.09 -9.56 -18.49
C THR A 130 -8.32 -9.13 -17.04
N THR A 131 -9.03 -8.02 -16.84
CA THR A 131 -9.42 -7.54 -15.51
C THR A 131 -10.27 -8.58 -14.76
N ILE A 132 -10.32 -8.47 -13.42
CA ILE A 132 -11.23 -9.29 -12.61
C ILE A 132 -12.70 -9.11 -13.04
N SER A 133 -13.11 -7.88 -13.37
CA SER A 133 -14.45 -7.59 -13.90
C SER A 133 -14.70 -8.28 -15.25
N GLY A 134 -13.69 -8.39 -16.11
CA GLY A 134 -13.82 -9.05 -17.41
C GLY A 134 -13.94 -10.57 -17.29
N VAL A 135 -13.22 -11.22 -16.37
CA VAL A 135 -13.34 -12.68 -16.17
C VAL A 135 -14.61 -13.09 -15.41
N THR A 136 -15.19 -12.17 -14.62
CA THR A 136 -16.42 -12.44 -13.85
C THR A 136 -17.68 -11.95 -14.54
N GLY A 137 -17.58 -10.99 -15.46
CA GLY A 137 -18.72 -10.27 -16.04
C GLY A 137 -19.43 -9.35 -15.03
N VAL A 138 -18.87 -9.15 -13.84
CA VAL A 138 -19.46 -8.33 -12.78
C VAL A 138 -19.06 -6.87 -13.00
N LYS A 139 -20.06 -6.00 -13.10
CA LYS A 139 -19.83 -4.56 -13.12
C LYS A 139 -19.61 -4.06 -11.69
N PHE A 140 -18.40 -3.62 -11.41
CA PHE A 140 -17.97 -3.28 -10.05
C PHE A 140 -18.75 -2.11 -9.42
N ASP A 141 -19.20 -1.15 -10.24
CA ASP A 141 -20.05 -0.04 -9.78
C ASP A 141 -21.41 -0.48 -9.22
N ASP A 142 -21.84 -1.70 -9.56
CA ASP A 142 -23.14 -2.24 -9.16
C ASP A 142 -23.04 -3.02 -7.83
N ILE A 143 -21.82 -3.27 -7.30
CA ILE A 143 -21.63 -3.94 -6.01
C ILE A 143 -22.23 -3.09 -4.88
N THR A 144 -23.08 -3.72 -4.07
CA THR A 144 -23.78 -3.07 -2.95
C THR A 144 -23.28 -3.51 -1.60
N LYS A 145 -22.60 -4.66 -1.50
CA LYS A 145 -22.12 -5.23 -0.25
C LYS A 145 -20.95 -6.18 -0.46
N ILE A 146 -20.00 -6.16 0.46
CA ILE A 146 -18.89 -7.12 0.52
C ILE A 146 -18.83 -7.72 1.93
N VAL A 147 -18.71 -9.05 2.02
CA VAL A 147 -18.51 -9.75 3.29
C VAL A 147 -17.12 -10.39 3.27
N PHE A 148 -16.24 -9.91 4.15
CA PHE A 148 -14.90 -10.44 4.29
C PHE A 148 -14.83 -11.46 5.43
N SER A 149 -14.12 -12.56 5.19
CA SER A 149 -13.80 -13.58 6.17
C SER A 149 -12.29 -13.71 6.37
N ASP A 150 -11.89 -14.02 7.59
CA ASP A 150 -10.49 -14.26 7.98
C ASP A 150 -10.20 -15.75 8.10
N GLY A 151 -9.32 -16.28 7.25
CA GLY A 151 -8.93 -17.68 7.22
C GLY A 151 -8.05 -18.11 8.39
N ARG A 152 -7.50 -17.14 9.13
CA ARG A 152 -6.73 -17.39 10.36
C ARG A 152 -7.61 -17.67 11.58
N GLY A 153 -8.91 -17.34 11.49
CA GLY A 153 -9.86 -17.47 12.60
C GLY A 153 -9.67 -16.45 13.73
N ARG A 154 -8.89 -15.38 13.51
CA ARG A 154 -8.62 -14.33 14.51
C ARG A 154 -9.72 -13.28 14.57
N ASN A 155 -10.38 -13.03 13.44
CA ASN A 155 -11.39 -11.99 13.31
C ASN A 155 -12.76 -12.56 12.94
N LYS A 156 -13.82 -11.87 13.39
CA LYS A 156 -15.18 -12.11 12.90
C LYS A 156 -15.33 -11.60 11.47
N PRO A 157 -16.30 -12.09 10.69
CA PRO A 157 -16.59 -11.54 9.37
C PRO A 157 -16.89 -10.04 9.43
N VAL A 158 -16.36 -9.29 8.47
CA VAL A 158 -16.57 -7.84 8.34
C VAL A 158 -17.48 -7.59 7.14
N THR A 159 -18.59 -6.91 7.37
CA THR A 159 -19.54 -6.51 6.32
C THR A 159 -19.29 -5.06 5.93
N VAL A 160 -19.16 -4.81 4.62
CA VAL A 160 -18.95 -3.50 4.03
C VAL A 160 -20.16 -3.15 3.18
N GLU A 161 -20.94 -2.16 3.61
CA GLU A 161 -22.10 -1.61 2.89
C GLU A 161 -21.92 -0.11 2.58
N ASP A 162 -20.87 0.51 3.13
CA ASP A 162 -20.51 1.89 2.81
C ASP A 162 -20.07 1.99 1.34
N LYS A 163 -20.78 2.82 0.57
CA LYS A 163 -20.56 2.96 -0.87
C LYS A 163 -19.18 3.47 -1.24
N GLN A 164 -18.60 4.34 -0.41
CA GLN A 164 -17.26 4.88 -0.65
C GLN A 164 -16.20 3.82 -0.38
N LYS A 165 -16.35 3.05 0.71
CA LYS A 165 -15.45 1.93 1.04
C LYS A 165 -15.55 0.79 0.04
N ILE A 166 -16.74 0.49 -0.47
CA ILE A 166 -16.91 -0.46 -1.57
C ILE A 166 -16.15 0.04 -2.80
N ARG A 167 -16.36 1.31 -3.20
CA ARG A 167 -15.66 1.87 -4.36
C ARG A 167 -14.14 1.81 -4.21
N GLU A 168 -13.61 2.22 -3.06
CA GLU A 168 -12.18 2.14 -2.72
C GLU A 168 -11.65 0.72 -2.92
N PHE A 169 -12.38 -0.29 -2.42
CA PHE A 169 -11.98 -1.68 -2.58
C PHE A 169 -12.11 -2.20 -4.02
N MET A 170 -13.16 -1.80 -4.75
CA MET A 170 -13.32 -2.18 -6.15
C MET A 170 -12.26 -1.53 -7.04
N GLU A 171 -11.78 -0.32 -6.72
CA GLU A 171 -10.64 0.32 -7.37
C GLU A 171 -9.34 -0.45 -7.11
N TYR A 172 -9.12 -0.93 -5.89
CA TYR A 172 -8.04 -1.85 -5.57
C TYR A 172 -8.11 -3.14 -6.42
N LEU A 173 -9.30 -3.74 -6.56
CA LEU A 173 -9.48 -4.93 -7.41
C LEU A 173 -9.28 -4.65 -8.92
N ASN A 174 -9.62 -3.46 -9.38
CA ASN A 174 -9.40 -3.04 -10.78
C ASN A 174 -7.91 -2.89 -11.12
N GLY A 175 -7.03 -2.83 -10.11
CA GLY A 175 -5.58 -2.83 -10.31
C GLY A 175 -5.02 -4.16 -10.83
N TYR A 176 -5.81 -5.23 -10.81
CA TYR A 176 -5.37 -6.57 -11.21
C TYR A 176 -5.81 -6.95 -12.62
N ASP A 177 -4.83 -7.33 -13.44
CA ASP A 177 -5.08 -8.17 -14.61
C ASP A 177 -4.73 -9.62 -14.26
N VAL A 178 -5.60 -10.54 -14.64
CA VAL A 178 -5.51 -11.94 -14.28
C VAL A 178 -5.52 -12.84 -15.51
N LYS A 179 -4.85 -13.98 -15.39
CA LYS A 179 -4.79 -15.02 -16.42
C LYS A 179 -5.10 -16.38 -15.81
N LYS A 180 -6.10 -17.08 -16.36
CA LYS A 180 -6.52 -18.39 -15.87
C LYS A 180 -5.33 -19.37 -15.86
N THR A 181 -5.21 -20.14 -14.78
CA THR A 181 -4.14 -21.13 -14.56
C THR A 181 -4.72 -22.42 -13.96
N GLU A 182 -3.94 -23.49 -14.00
CA GLU A 182 -4.30 -24.76 -13.35
C GLU A 182 -4.09 -24.68 -11.83
N ASN A 183 -4.85 -25.52 -11.10
CA ASN A 183 -4.89 -25.59 -9.64
C ASN A 183 -3.52 -26.01 -9.05
N PRO A 184 -2.78 -25.12 -8.37
CA PRO A 184 -1.60 -25.51 -7.61
C PRO A 184 -2.01 -26.17 -6.29
N GLU A 185 -1.11 -26.96 -5.69
CA GLU A 185 -1.35 -27.59 -4.40
C GLU A 185 -1.82 -26.56 -3.35
N SER A 186 -2.81 -26.95 -2.54
CA SER A 186 -3.50 -26.05 -1.61
C SER A 186 -2.56 -25.32 -0.66
N ILE A 187 -2.53 -24.01 -0.79
CA ILE A 187 -1.95 -23.06 0.15
C ILE A 187 -3.07 -22.51 1.02
N GLY A 188 -2.84 -22.42 2.33
CA GLY A 188 -3.78 -21.77 3.24
C GLY A 188 -4.10 -20.33 2.81
N TRP A 189 -5.28 -19.83 3.15
CA TRP A 189 -5.73 -18.49 2.76
C TRP A 189 -5.87 -17.56 3.97
N ILE A 190 -5.66 -16.27 3.76
CA ILE A 190 -5.76 -15.24 4.81
C ILE A 190 -7.09 -14.50 4.71
N TYR A 191 -7.46 -14.05 3.51
CA TYR A 191 -8.69 -13.29 3.30
C TYR A 191 -9.55 -13.91 2.19
N ARG A 192 -10.86 -13.92 2.42
CA ARG A 192 -11.88 -14.24 1.40
C ARG A 192 -12.95 -13.17 1.41
N GLY A 193 -13.34 -12.67 0.24
CA GLY A 193 -14.40 -11.69 0.06
C GLY A 193 -15.55 -12.25 -0.77
N ILE A 194 -16.77 -12.12 -0.27
CA ILE A 194 -18.00 -12.46 -1.00
C ILE A 194 -18.74 -11.16 -1.34
N PHE A 195 -19.05 -10.96 -2.61
CA PHE A 195 -19.57 -9.71 -3.14
C PHE A 195 -21.03 -9.89 -3.59
N TYR A 196 -21.83 -8.88 -3.32
CA TYR A 196 -23.27 -8.92 -3.55
C TYR A 196 -23.76 -7.72 -4.35
N ILE A 197 -24.78 -7.96 -5.17
CA ILE A 197 -25.63 -6.93 -5.79
C ILE A 197 -27.05 -7.19 -5.30
N ASN A 198 -27.63 -6.25 -4.56
CA ASN A 198 -28.99 -6.36 -4.01
C ASN A 198 -29.22 -7.72 -3.31
N ASP A 199 -28.32 -8.07 -2.38
CA ASP A 199 -28.32 -9.33 -1.61
C ASP A 199 -28.10 -10.64 -2.38
N LYS A 200 -27.94 -10.58 -3.70
CA LYS A 200 -27.51 -11.73 -4.51
C LYS A 200 -26.00 -11.80 -4.56
N GLU A 201 -25.43 -12.94 -4.19
CA GLU A 201 -24.00 -13.23 -4.38
C GLU A 201 -23.66 -13.24 -5.88
N VAL A 202 -22.64 -12.49 -6.27
CA VAL A 202 -22.21 -12.37 -7.68
C VAL A 202 -20.75 -12.71 -7.90
N MET A 203 -19.93 -12.68 -6.86
CA MET A 203 -18.49 -12.92 -6.96
C MET A 203 -17.95 -13.38 -5.61
N ASP A 204 -17.01 -14.33 -5.65
CA ASP A 204 -16.29 -14.88 -4.50
C ASP A 204 -14.80 -14.88 -4.82
N ILE A 205 -14.01 -14.17 -4.02
CA ILE A 205 -12.56 -14.06 -4.20
C ILE A 205 -11.85 -14.57 -2.96
N THR A 206 -10.91 -15.50 -3.14
CA THR A 206 -9.91 -15.84 -2.12
C THR A 206 -8.58 -15.21 -2.51
N PHE A 207 -8.07 -14.36 -1.63
CA PHE A 207 -6.85 -13.56 -1.83
C PHE A 207 -5.62 -14.40 -1.47
N VAL A 208 -5.27 -15.29 -2.40
CA VAL A 208 -4.06 -16.12 -2.40
C VAL A 208 -3.33 -15.95 -3.73
N ASN A 209 -2.11 -16.48 -3.86
CA ASN A 209 -1.39 -16.47 -5.13
C ASN A 209 -1.13 -17.92 -5.58
N PRO A 210 -1.76 -18.41 -6.66
CA PRO A 210 -2.66 -17.72 -7.60
C PRO A 210 -4.01 -17.33 -6.98
N ILE A 211 -4.60 -16.22 -7.41
CA ILE A 211 -5.89 -15.72 -6.89
C ILE A 211 -7.01 -16.66 -7.30
N VAL A 212 -7.93 -16.94 -6.38
CA VAL A 212 -9.09 -17.79 -6.67
C VAL A 212 -10.31 -16.90 -6.82
N ILE A 213 -10.96 -16.95 -7.97
CA ILE A 213 -12.17 -16.19 -8.27
C ILE A 213 -13.24 -17.19 -8.72
N ASN A 214 -14.37 -17.24 -8.03
CA ASN A 214 -15.48 -18.16 -8.33
C ASN A 214 -15.02 -19.63 -8.48
N ARG A 215 -14.06 -20.06 -7.66
CA ARG A 215 -13.43 -21.40 -7.64
C ARG A 215 -12.46 -21.70 -8.79
N ASP A 216 -12.23 -20.76 -9.70
CA ASP A 216 -11.20 -20.86 -10.72
C ASP A 216 -9.91 -20.16 -10.26
N TYR A 217 -8.75 -20.67 -10.69
CA TYR A 217 -7.44 -20.12 -10.34
C TYR A 217 -6.94 -19.17 -11.43
N PHE A 218 -6.35 -18.06 -11.01
CA PHE A 218 -5.76 -17.09 -11.91
C PHE A 218 -4.41 -16.58 -11.40
N ASN A 219 -3.41 -16.54 -12.27
CA ASN A 219 -2.19 -15.81 -12.00
C ASN A 219 -2.45 -14.32 -12.15
N ILE A 220 -1.95 -13.53 -11.21
CA ILE A 220 -1.93 -12.07 -11.33
C ILE A 220 -0.80 -11.73 -12.31
N THR A 221 -1.17 -11.03 -13.37
CA THR A 221 -0.27 -10.61 -14.47
C THR A 221 -0.02 -9.10 -14.47
N LYS A 222 -0.83 -8.34 -13.74
CA LYS A 222 -0.63 -6.91 -13.42
C LYS A 222 -1.08 -6.68 -11.98
N GLY A 223 -0.32 -5.86 -11.25
CA GLY A 223 -0.51 -5.65 -9.81
C GLY A 223 0.20 -6.72 -8.97
N GLU A 224 0.30 -6.47 -7.67
CA GLU A 224 0.86 -7.40 -6.70
C GLU A 224 -0.13 -7.59 -5.55
N LEU A 225 -0.41 -8.84 -5.19
CA LEU A 225 -1.34 -9.14 -4.11
C LEU A 225 -0.69 -8.80 -2.77
N ASP A 226 -0.99 -7.60 -2.27
CA ASP A 226 -0.63 -7.20 -0.92
C ASP A 226 -1.76 -7.49 0.07
N THR A 227 -1.59 -8.56 0.84
CA THR A 227 -2.54 -8.94 1.91
C THR A 227 -2.52 -7.96 3.10
N ALA A 228 -1.44 -7.20 3.31
CA ALA A 228 -1.39 -6.18 4.36
C ALA A 228 -2.31 -5.01 4.03
N THR A 229 -2.37 -4.59 2.75
CA THR A 229 -3.33 -3.59 2.27
C THR A 229 -4.78 -4.01 2.54
N ILE A 230 -5.13 -5.27 2.28
CA ILE A 230 -6.47 -5.80 2.60
C ILE A 230 -6.73 -5.75 4.11
N GLY A 231 -5.75 -6.15 4.92
CA GLY A 231 -5.86 -6.05 6.38
C GLY A 231 -6.09 -4.62 6.87
N MET A 232 -5.35 -3.64 6.34
CA MET A 232 -5.52 -2.23 6.68
C MET A 232 -6.87 -1.68 6.24
N PHE A 233 -7.35 -2.06 5.06
CA PHE A 233 -8.70 -1.73 4.61
C PHE A 233 -9.76 -2.24 5.59
N LEU A 234 -9.66 -3.51 6.02
CA LEU A 234 -10.60 -4.09 6.99
C LEU A 234 -10.51 -3.41 8.36
N LYS A 235 -9.31 -3.04 8.81
CA LYS A 235 -9.12 -2.26 10.04
C LYS A 235 -9.67 -0.84 9.96
N SER A 236 -9.72 -0.25 8.75
CA SER A 236 -10.35 1.05 8.54
C SER A 236 -11.87 1.01 8.68
N ILE A 237 -12.47 -0.18 8.54
CA ILE A 237 -13.92 -0.41 8.65
C ILE A 237 -14.29 -0.87 10.05
N ASP A 238 -13.54 -1.85 10.58
CA ASP A 238 -13.64 -2.33 11.94
C ASP A 238 -12.31 -2.07 12.67
N PRO A 239 -12.21 -1.01 13.49
CA PRO A 239 -10.99 -0.69 14.23
C PRO A 239 -10.50 -1.80 15.17
N SER A 240 -11.37 -2.75 15.55
CA SER A 240 -11.01 -3.92 16.35
C SER A 240 -10.36 -5.04 15.55
N TYR A 241 -10.34 -4.91 14.21
CA TYR A 241 -9.78 -5.91 13.32
C TYR A 241 -8.27 -6.09 13.52
N ASP A 242 -7.88 -7.32 13.77
CA ASP A 242 -6.51 -7.75 14.02
C ASP A 242 -5.79 -8.03 12.70
N VAL A 243 -4.93 -7.09 12.31
CA VAL A 243 -4.15 -7.13 11.07
C VAL A 243 -2.90 -8.00 11.23
N MET A 244 -2.47 -8.66 10.15
CA MET A 244 -1.14 -9.28 10.13
C MET A 244 -0.08 -8.19 10.27
N VAL A 245 0.75 -8.26 11.31
CA VAL A 245 1.91 -7.38 11.50
C VAL A 245 3.15 -8.24 11.28
N GLY A 246 3.77 -8.15 10.08
CA GLY A 246 5.10 -8.66 9.78
C GLY A 246 5.31 -10.18 9.93
N LEU A 247 5.67 -10.83 8.82
CA LEU A 247 6.63 -11.93 8.81
C LEU A 247 7.79 -11.55 7.89
#